data_AF-A0AAV6AJK7-F1
#
_entry.id   AF-A0AAV6AJK7-F1
#
_cell.length_a   1.000
_cell.length_b   1.000
_cell.length_c   1.000
_cell.angle_alpha   90.00
_cell.angle_beta   90.00
_cell.angle_gamma   90.00
#
_symmetry.space_group_name_H-M   'P 1'
#
loop_
_entity.id
_entity.type
_entity.pdbx_description
1 polymer ?
#
loop_
_entity_poly.entity_id
_entity_poly.type
_entity_poly.pdbx_seq_one_letter_code
_entity_poly.pdbx_strand_id
1 'polypeptide(L)'
;AAMRHVGPSRVELGTRTIFNLLGPLSNPAGVRRQLVGVFAQQWLEPVAKVLRGLGSERVWVVHGSDGMDEITASGVTFVTSVEDGRLRSFEIAPEDVGLPRHPPEAVTGGTAEDNAKALRELLAGEPGAYRDTVLMNAGAALVIAGAAADLREGVARSAEAIDSGKAAEVLARLVAETNAVS
;
A
#
# COMPACT_ATOMS: atom_id res chain seq x y z
N ALA A 1 -21.65 -0.57 10.85
CA ALA A 1 -23.11 -0.80 10.79
C ALA A 1 -23.61 -1.11 9.37
N ALA A 2 -23.23 -0.34 8.33
CA ALA A 2 -23.74 -0.54 6.95
C ALA A 2 -23.24 -1.81 6.22
N MET A 3 -22.03 -2.31 6.50
CA MET A 3 -21.49 -3.53 5.85
C MET A 3 -22.18 -4.84 6.28
N ARG A 4 -22.95 -4.83 7.38
CA ARG A 4 -23.61 -6.03 7.93
C ARG A 4 -24.63 -6.64 6.98
N HIS A 5 -25.26 -5.82 6.13
CA HIS A 5 -26.31 -6.26 5.21
C HIS A 5 -25.79 -6.77 3.86
N VAL A 6 -24.51 -6.57 3.57
CA VAL A 6 -23.88 -6.95 2.29
C VAL A 6 -22.89 -8.10 2.44
N GLY A 7 -22.47 -8.41 3.67
CA GLY A 7 -21.55 -9.50 3.99
C GLY A 7 -21.98 -10.87 3.43
N PRO A 8 -23.23 -11.33 3.64
CA PRO A 8 -23.68 -12.65 3.18
C PRO A 8 -23.62 -12.78 1.65
N SER A 9 -24.10 -11.78 0.90
CA SER A 9 -24.09 -11.79 -0.57
C SER A 9 -22.69 -11.72 -1.17
N ARG A 10 -21.71 -11.12 -0.47
CA ARG A 10 -20.29 -11.10 -0.91
C ARG A 10 -19.61 -12.47 -0.79
N VAL A 11 -19.95 -13.24 0.25
CA VAL A 11 -19.42 -14.60 0.43
C VAL A 11 -19.99 -15.55 -0.63
N GLU A 12 -21.26 -15.35 -1.00
CA GLU A 12 -21.97 -16.17 -1.99
C GLU A 12 -21.54 -15.90 -3.44
N LEU A 13 -21.15 -14.65 -3.77
CA LEU A 13 -20.76 -14.25 -5.12
C LEU A 13 -19.33 -14.67 -5.52
N GLY A 14 -18.44 -14.97 -4.57
CA GLY A 14 -17.08 -15.46 -4.81
C GLY A 14 -16.18 -14.61 -5.72
N THR A 15 -16.61 -13.41 -6.10
CA THR A 15 -16.02 -12.56 -7.15
C THR A 15 -15.82 -11.14 -6.64
N ARG A 16 -14.82 -10.43 -7.19
CA ARG A 16 -14.51 -9.03 -6.83
C ARG A 16 -15.66 -8.12 -7.33
N THR A 17 -16.25 -7.32 -6.43
CA THR A 17 -17.43 -6.46 -6.72
C THR A 17 -17.14 -4.98 -6.47
N ILE A 18 -18.09 -4.09 -6.79
CA ILE A 18 -18.00 -2.66 -6.46
C ILE A 18 -17.76 -2.41 -4.95
N PHE A 19 -18.21 -3.31 -4.08
CA PHE A 19 -17.98 -3.20 -2.63
C PHE A 19 -16.50 -3.34 -2.24
N ASN A 20 -15.67 -3.98 -3.07
CA ASN A 20 -14.23 -4.01 -2.88
C ASN A 20 -13.60 -2.63 -3.12
N LEU A 21 -14.22 -1.78 -3.94
CA LEU A 21 -13.76 -0.42 -4.18
C LEU A 21 -14.26 0.56 -3.10
N LEU A 22 -15.38 0.27 -2.45
CA LEU A 22 -15.98 1.18 -1.45
C LEU A 22 -15.21 1.24 -0.12
N GLY A 23 -14.49 0.18 0.24
CA GLY A 23 -13.71 0.13 1.49
C GLY A 23 -12.68 1.27 1.59
N PRO A 24 -11.73 1.36 0.66
CA PRO A 24 -10.72 2.42 0.64
C PRO A 24 -11.30 3.85 0.53
N LEU A 25 -12.48 3.98 -0.08
CA LEU A 25 -13.17 5.26 -0.27
C LEU A 25 -13.88 5.77 1.01
N SER A 26 -14.06 4.91 2.01
CA SER A 26 -14.86 5.19 3.21
C SER A 26 -14.00 5.32 4.48
N ASN A 27 -12.84 5.97 4.39
CA ASN A 27 -11.92 6.09 5.53
C ASN A 27 -12.56 6.92 6.68
N PRO A 28 -12.77 6.33 7.87
CA PRO A 28 -13.46 6.99 8.98
C PRO A 28 -12.66 8.12 9.62
N ALA A 29 -11.34 8.17 9.39
CA ALA A 29 -10.46 9.23 9.91
C ALA A 29 -10.41 10.48 9.00
N GLY A 30 -11.14 10.50 7.88
CA GLY A 30 -11.23 11.67 7.01
C GLY A 30 -9.90 12.10 6.37
N VAL A 31 -8.99 11.14 6.16
CA VAL A 31 -7.69 11.41 5.56
C VAL A 31 -7.84 11.92 4.13
N ARG A 32 -6.97 12.86 3.73
CA ARG A 32 -6.95 13.45 2.38
C ARG A 32 -5.75 13.01 1.55
N ARG A 33 -4.86 12.20 2.14
CA ARG A 33 -3.64 11.69 1.51
C ARG A 33 -3.64 10.18 1.60
N GLN A 34 -3.62 9.48 0.46
CA GLN A 34 -3.90 8.04 0.42
C GLN A 34 -3.11 7.31 -0.67
N LEU A 35 -2.58 6.14 -0.33
CA LEU A 35 -2.20 5.10 -1.30
C LEU A 35 -3.35 4.09 -1.34
N VAL A 36 -3.90 3.84 -2.52
CA VAL A 36 -5.07 2.96 -2.69
C VAL A 36 -4.82 1.92 -3.76
N GLY A 37 -4.87 0.65 -3.36
CA GLY A 37 -4.88 -0.48 -4.25
C GLY A 37 -6.19 -0.66 -5.00
N VAL A 38 -6.12 -1.01 -6.28
CA VAL A 38 -7.26 -1.54 -7.03
C VAL A 38 -6.94 -2.89 -7.65
N PHE A 39 -7.97 -3.71 -7.75
CA PHE A 39 -7.83 -5.10 -8.14
C PHE A 39 -7.70 -5.34 -9.65
N ALA A 40 -7.93 -4.30 -10.46
CA ALA A 40 -7.79 -4.34 -11.92
C ALA A 40 -7.47 -2.93 -12.44
N GLN A 41 -6.60 -2.87 -13.46
CA GLN A 41 -6.12 -1.62 -14.06
C GLN A 41 -7.24 -0.66 -14.48
N GLN A 42 -8.37 -1.19 -14.99
CA GLN A 42 -9.52 -0.37 -15.41
C GLN A 42 -10.13 0.50 -14.29
N TRP A 43 -9.85 0.19 -13.02
CA TRP A 43 -10.36 0.92 -11.87
C TRP A 43 -9.48 2.08 -11.41
N LEU A 44 -8.26 2.21 -11.94
CA LEU A 44 -7.31 3.25 -11.52
C LEU A 44 -7.91 4.66 -11.65
N GLU A 45 -8.33 5.03 -12.85
CA GLU A 45 -8.87 6.37 -13.11
C GLU A 45 -10.26 6.61 -12.48
N PRO A 46 -11.23 5.68 -12.56
CA PRO A 46 -12.51 5.85 -11.87
C PRO A 46 -12.36 6.09 -10.37
N VAL A 47 -11.53 5.31 -9.68
CA VAL A 47 -11.30 5.47 -8.23
C VAL A 47 -10.60 6.79 -7.92
N ALA A 48 -9.59 7.18 -8.71
CA ALA A 48 -8.92 8.46 -8.56
C ALA A 48 -9.89 9.65 -8.72
N LYS A 49 -10.78 9.61 -9.71
CA LYS A 49 -11.82 10.63 -9.92
C LYS A 49 -12.78 10.74 -8.75
N VAL A 50 -13.19 9.60 -8.17
CA VAL A 50 -14.05 9.58 -6.98
C VAL A 50 -13.33 10.19 -5.79
N LEU A 51 -12.10 9.77 -5.49
CA LEU A 51 -11.31 10.29 -4.37
C LEU A 51 -11.08 11.80 -4.48
N ARG A 52 -10.81 12.31 -5.69
CA ARG A 52 -10.77 13.76 -5.95
C ARG A 52 -12.11 14.43 -5.64
N GLY A 53 -13.22 13.85 -6.10
CA GLY A 53 -14.56 14.38 -5.85
C GLY A 53 -14.97 14.39 -4.37
N LEU A 54 -14.41 13.47 -3.58
CA LEU A 54 -14.58 13.41 -2.12
C LEU A 54 -13.63 14.35 -1.35
N GLY A 55 -12.79 15.13 -2.05
CA GLY A 55 -11.91 16.13 -1.44
C GLY A 55 -10.52 15.63 -1.05
N SER A 56 -10.05 14.53 -1.64
CA SER A 56 -8.65 14.09 -1.47
C SER A 56 -7.68 15.07 -2.13
N GLU A 57 -6.56 15.34 -1.46
CA GLU A 57 -5.52 16.29 -1.89
C GLU A 57 -4.40 15.62 -2.68
N ARG A 58 -3.89 14.49 -2.16
CA ARG A 58 -2.81 13.70 -2.78
C ARG A 58 -3.12 12.22 -2.71
N VAL A 59 -3.30 11.56 -3.84
CA VAL A 59 -3.65 10.14 -3.88
C VAL A 59 -2.86 9.45 -4.96
N TRP A 60 -2.34 8.27 -4.70
CA TRP A 60 -1.98 7.33 -5.76
C TRP A 60 -2.94 6.14 -5.71
N VAL A 61 -3.60 5.89 -6.84
CA VAL A 61 -4.33 4.64 -7.06
C VAL A 61 -3.43 3.72 -7.87
N VAL A 62 -3.21 2.50 -7.40
CA VAL A 62 -2.17 1.60 -7.92
C VAL A 62 -2.72 0.21 -8.27
N HIS A 63 -2.10 -0.40 -9.28
CA HIS A 63 -2.34 -1.79 -9.67
C HIS A 63 -1.05 -2.41 -10.21
N GLY A 64 -0.57 -3.47 -9.57
CA GLY A 64 0.58 -4.24 -10.02
C GLY A 64 0.28 -5.04 -11.28
N SER A 65 1.24 -5.16 -12.20
CA SER A 65 1.09 -5.95 -13.44
C SER A 65 0.85 -7.43 -13.20
N ASP A 66 1.16 -7.92 -12.00
CA ASP A 66 0.92 -9.27 -11.50
C ASP A 66 -0.48 -9.45 -10.87
N GLY A 67 -1.33 -8.42 -10.92
CA GLY A 67 -2.71 -8.46 -10.43
C GLY A 67 -2.88 -8.06 -8.96
N MET A 68 -1.80 -7.62 -8.32
CA MET A 68 -1.79 -7.13 -6.95
C MET A 68 -2.46 -5.75 -6.83
N ASP A 69 -3.18 -5.53 -5.74
CA ASP A 69 -3.76 -4.24 -5.34
C ASP A 69 -2.78 -3.43 -4.46
N GLU A 70 -1.51 -3.42 -4.85
CA GLU A 70 -0.43 -2.67 -4.22
C GLU A 70 0.66 -2.35 -5.26
N ILE A 71 1.72 -1.65 -4.85
CA ILE A 71 2.91 -1.50 -5.69
C ILE A 71 3.67 -2.83 -5.65
N THR A 72 3.89 -3.44 -6.82
CA THR A 72 4.54 -4.74 -6.93
C THR A 72 6.05 -4.63 -7.11
N ALA A 73 6.80 -5.53 -6.48
CA ALA A 73 8.21 -5.75 -6.76
C ALA A 73 8.45 -6.71 -7.95
N SER A 74 7.40 -7.25 -8.56
CA SER A 74 7.51 -8.26 -9.63
C SER A 74 7.62 -7.66 -11.03
N GLY A 75 7.26 -6.40 -11.20
CA GLY A 75 7.19 -5.78 -12.51
C GLY A 75 6.68 -4.34 -12.44
N VAL A 76 5.94 -3.94 -13.47
CA VAL A 76 5.40 -2.58 -13.57
C VAL A 76 4.20 -2.43 -12.64
N THR A 77 4.12 -1.31 -11.94
CA THR A 77 2.88 -0.85 -11.30
C THR A 77 2.30 0.30 -12.09
N PHE A 78 1.03 0.18 -12.47
CA PHE A 78 0.27 1.25 -13.10
C PHE A 78 -0.29 2.17 -12.02
N VAL A 79 -0.10 3.48 -12.19
CA VAL A 79 -0.50 4.50 -11.21
C VAL A 79 -1.40 5.54 -11.88
N THR A 80 -2.51 5.88 -11.22
CA THR A 80 -3.22 7.14 -11.47
C THR A 80 -3.18 7.97 -10.19
N SER A 81 -2.48 9.10 -10.25
CA SER A 81 -2.36 10.03 -9.13
C SER A 81 -3.36 11.17 -9.22
N VAL A 82 -3.82 11.65 -8.06
CA VAL A 82 -4.44 12.95 -7.86
C VAL A 82 -3.47 13.81 -7.07
N GLU A 83 -3.17 15.00 -7.57
CA GLU A 83 -2.41 16.02 -6.84
C GLU A 83 -2.95 17.40 -7.19
N ASP A 84 -3.34 18.18 -6.17
CA ASP A 84 -3.91 19.53 -6.33
C ASP A 84 -5.07 19.56 -7.36
N GLY A 85 -5.93 18.53 -7.29
CA GLY A 85 -7.10 18.36 -8.16
C GLY A 85 -6.79 17.88 -9.58
N ARG A 86 -5.51 17.70 -9.94
CA ARG A 86 -5.09 17.22 -11.27
C ARG A 86 -4.89 15.71 -11.25
N LEU A 87 -5.33 15.05 -12.31
CA LEU A 87 -5.05 13.64 -12.53
C LEU A 87 -3.82 13.50 -13.42
N ARG A 88 -2.96 12.54 -13.10
CA ARG A 88 -1.84 12.11 -13.92
C ARG A 88 -1.72 10.60 -13.85
N SER A 89 -1.47 9.96 -14.98
CA SER A 89 -1.16 8.53 -15.02
C SER A 89 0.30 8.34 -15.38
N PHE A 90 0.94 7.36 -14.75
CA PHE A 90 2.33 6.98 -15.00
C PHE A 90 2.56 5.55 -14.53
N GLU A 91 3.74 5.03 -14.84
CA GLU A 91 4.19 3.69 -14.46
C GLU A 91 5.41 3.83 -13.55
N ILE A 92 5.57 2.86 -12.65
CA ILE A 92 6.76 2.71 -11.81
C ILE A 92 7.19 1.25 -11.83
N ALA A 93 8.49 1.00 -11.74
CA ALA A 93 9.08 -0.32 -11.63
C ALA A 93 10.17 -0.35 -10.55
N PRO A 94 10.53 -1.53 -10.00
CA PRO A 94 11.60 -1.66 -9.01
C PRO A 94 12.91 -1.02 -9.46
N GLU A 95 13.23 -1.11 -10.76
CA GLU A 95 14.46 -0.54 -11.31
C GLU A 95 14.54 0.99 -11.20
N ASP A 96 13.40 1.69 -11.19
CA ASP A 96 13.33 3.15 -11.08
C ASP A 96 13.87 3.66 -9.73
N VAL A 97 13.94 2.78 -8.74
CA VAL A 97 14.46 3.05 -7.39
C VAL A 97 15.71 2.24 -7.06
N GLY A 98 16.24 1.46 -8.01
CA GLY A 98 17.45 0.66 -7.82
C GLY A 98 17.22 -0.67 -7.10
N LEU A 99 15.99 -1.18 -7.07
CA LEU A 99 15.65 -2.48 -6.51
C LEU A 99 15.55 -3.54 -7.63
N PRO A 100 15.89 -4.81 -7.36
CA PRO A 100 15.68 -5.89 -8.32
C PRO A 100 14.20 -6.26 -8.40
N ARG A 101 13.82 -6.94 -9.50
CA ARG A 101 12.54 -7.62 -9.58
C ARG A 101 12.58 -8.93 -8.81
N HIS A 102 11.45 -9.27 -8.20
CA HIS A 102 11.25 -10.55 -7.52
C HIS A 102 10.10 -11.31 -8.18
N PRO A 103 10.12 -12.66 -8.22
CA PRO A 103 8.96 -13.40 -8.69
C PRO A 103 7.78 -13.20 -7.70
N PRO A 104 6.51 -13.15 -8.17
CA PRO A 104 5.36 -12.97 -7.28
C PRO A 104 5.30 -13.98 -6.14
N GLU A 105 5.78 -15.21 -6.37
CA GLU A 105 5.80 -16.27 -5.38
C GLU A 105 6.74 -15.97 -4.19
N ALA A 106 7.74 -15.09 -4.35
CA ALA A 106 8.70 -14.73 -3.31
C ALA A 106 8.10 -13.84 -2.20
N VAL A 107 6.90 -13.29 -2.40
CA VAL A 107 6.16 -12.53 -1.39
C VAL A 107 4.91 -13.26 -0.90
N THR A 108 4.78 -14.55 -1.19
CA THR A 108 3.64 -15.36 -0.76
C THR A 108 3.59 -15.45 0.76
N GLY A 109 2.50 -14.99 1.36
CA GLY A 109 2.25 -15.10 2.79
C GLY A 109 1.96 -16.53 3.23
N GLY A 110 2.28 -16.84 4.49
CA GLY A 110 1.97 -18.09 5.17
C GLY A 110 0.84 -17.94 6.19
N THR A 111 0.97 -18.65 7.30
CA THR A 111 0.08 -18.49 8.47
C THR A 111 0.24 -17.10 9.11
N ALA A 112 -0.64 -16.74 10.05
CA ALA A 112 -0.53 -15.49 10.79
C ALA A 112 0.81 -15.42 11.55
N GLU A 113 1.25 -16.54 12.12
CA GLU A 113 2.52 -16.71 12.80
C GLU A 113 3.71 -16.53 11.85
N ASP A 114 3.66 -17.15 10.67
CA ASP A 114 4.71 -17.01 9.65
C ASP A 114 4.85 -15.56 9.18
N ASN A 115 3.73 -14.91 8.88
CA ASN A 115 3.72 -13.51 8.42
C ASN A 115 4.22 -12.55 9.51
N ALA A 116 3.86 -12.80 10.77
CA ALA A 116 4.34 -12.01 11.90
C ALA A 116 5.84 -12.22 12.17
N LYS A 117 6.38 -13.42 11.88
CA LYS A 117 7.81 -13.69 11.93
C LYS A 117 8.54 -12.95 10.81
N ALA A 118 8.08 -13.10 9.56
CA ALA A 118 8.65 -12.44 8.39
C ALA A 118 8.67 -10.91 8.54
N LEU A 119 7.60 -10.32 9.09
CA LEU A 119 7.55 -8.88 9.37
C LEU A 119 8.60 -8.46 10.40
N ARG A 120 8.83 -9.25 11.46
CA ARG A 120 9.86 -8.93 12.46
C ARG A 120 11.27 -9.06 11.90
N GLU A 121 11.53 -10.06 11.07
CA GLU A 121 12.81 -10.24 10.38
C GLU A 121 13.09 -9.08 9.44
N LEU A 122 12.09 -8.67 8.64
CA LEU A 122 12.15 -7.48 7.80
C LEU A 122 12.45 -6.21 8.60
N LEU A 123 11.76 -6.00 9.73
CA LEU A 123 11.98 -4.84 10.60
C LEU A 123 13.33 -4.88 11.32
N ALA A 124 13.97 -6.05 11.41
CA ALA A 124 15.34 -6.21 11.89
C ALA A 124 16.40 -5.99 10.78
N GLY A 125 15.96 -5.68 9.56
CA GLY A 125 16.84 -5.36 8.43
C GLY A 125 17.08 -6.53 7.47
N GLU A 126 16.41 -7.67 7.62
CA GLU A 126 16.63 -8.82 6.73
C GLU A 126 16.32 -8.44 5.25
N PRO A 127 17.27 -8.63 4.32
CA PRO A 127 17.06 -8.34 2.91
C PRO A 127 16.14 -9.37 2.25
N GLY A 128 15.46 -8.99 1.16
CA GLY A 128 14.70 -9.92 0.33
C GLY A 128 13.46 -9.30 -0.33
N ALA A 129 12.75 -10.12 -1.09
CA ALA A 129 11.56 -9.71 -1.86
C ALA A 129 10.51 -8.99 -1.00
N TYR A 130 10.25 -9.51 0.21
CA TYR A 130 9.30 -8.90 1.13
C TYR A 130 9.74 -7.49 1.57
N ARG A 131 11.04 -7.31 1.85
CA ARG A 131 11.62 -6.01 2.19
C ARG A 131 11.46 -5.03 1.04
N ASP A 132 11.83 -5.44 -0.17
CA ASP A 132 11.78 -4.56 -1.34
C ASP A 132 10.34 -4.12 -1.67
N THR A 133 9.37 -5.02 -1.57
CA THR A 133 7.94 -4.67 -1.70
C THR A 133 7.48 -3.67 -0.64
N VAL A 134 7.87 -3.86 0.62
CA VAL A 134 7.56 -2.91 1.70
C VAL A 134 8.21 -1.55 1.45
N LEU A 135 9.46 -1.50 0.99
CA LEU A 135 10.16 -0.26 0.69
C LEU A 135 9.46 0.54 -0.41
N MET A 136 9.00 -0.10 -1.48
CA MET A 136 8.28 0.57 -2.56
C MET A 136 6.95 1.16 -2.08
N ASN A 137 6.16 0.40 -1.33
CA ASN A 137 4.86 0.86 -0.82
C ASN A 137 5.01 1.95 0.25
N ALA A 138 5.93 1.79 1.20
CA ALA A 138 6.24 2.80 2.20
C ALA A 138 6.83 4.08 1.57
N GLY A 139 7.69 3.93 0.58
CA GLY A 139 8.26 5.04 -0.17
C GLY A 139 7.20 5.86 -0.88
N ALA A 140 6.25 5.22 -1.55
CA ALA A 140 5.11 5.90 -2.17
C ALA A 140 4.23 6.60 -1.12
N ALA A 141 3.98 5.97 0.02
CA ALA A 141 3.25 6.59 1.12
C ALA A 141 3.95 7.85 1.64
N LEU A 142 5.29 7.87 1.72
CA LEU A 142 6.07 9.06 2.09
C LEU A 142 5.95 10.18 1.04
N VAL A 143 5.97 9.85 -0.24
CA VAL A 143 5.74 10.85 -1.33
C VAL A 143 4.36 11.47 -1.20
N ILE A 144 3.33 10.63 -1.07
CA ILE A 144 1.93 11.05 -0.94
C ILE A 144 1.73 11.92 0.31
N ALA A 145 2.40 11.59 1.41
CA ALA A 145 2.38 12.37 2.64
C ALA A 145 3.07 13.75 2.52
N GLY A 146 3.87 13.97 1.46
CA GLY A 146 4.73 15.13 1.30
C GLY A 146 6.00 15.05 2.14
N ALA A 147 6.36 13.85 2.60
CA ALA A 147 7.58 13.61 3.36
C ALA A 147 8.78 13.38 2.43
N ALA A 148 8.60 12.80 1.24
CA ALA A 148 9.67 12.62 0.25
C ALA A 148 9.33 13.35 -1.06
N ALA A 149 10.34 13.84 -1.78
CA ALA A 149 10.15 14.54 -3.06
C ALA A 149 9.79 13.59 -4.21
N ASP A 150 10.34 12.37 -4.19
CA ASP A 150 10.08 11.35 -5.18
C ASP A 150 10.17 9.93 -4.59
N LEU A 151 9.82 8.93 -5.41
CA LEU A 151 9.77 7.53 -4.97
C LEU A 151 11.14 7.00 -4.56
N ARG A 152 12.23 7.46 -5.20
CA ARG A 152 13.59 7.04 -4.88
C ARG A 152 14.00 7.54 -3.50
N GLU A 153 13.73 8.81 -3.19
CA GLU A 153 13.93 9.36 -1.85
C GLU A 153 13.05 8.63 -0.83
N GLY A 154 11.78 8.39 -1.15
CA GLY A 154 10.85 7.66 -0.29
C GLY A 154 11.36 6.25 0.06
N VAL A 155 11.85 5.50 -0.93
CA VAL A 155 12.44 4.17 -0.74
C VAL A 155 13.69 4.24 0.12
N ALA A 156 14.59 5.20 -0.15
CA ALA A 156 15.82 5.37 0.63
C ALA A 156 15.54 5.67 2.10
N ARG A 157 14.58 6.55 2.38
CA ARG A 157 14.14 6.87 3.75
C ARG A 157 13.45 5.71 4.44
N SER A 158 12.69 4.90 3.69
CA SER A 158 12.06 3.69 4.23
C SER A 158 13.12 2.66 4.61
N ALA A 159 14.18 2.51 3.81
CA ALA A 159 15.31 1.65 4.11
C ALA A 159 16.04 2.12 5.37
N GLU A 160 16.35 3.42 5.47
CA GLU A 160 16.97 4.00 6.67
C GLU A 160 16.12 3.74 7.92
N ALA A 161 14.79 3.90 7.83
CA ALA A 161 13.89 3.67 8.96
C ALA A 161 13.90 2.20 9.44
N ILE A 162 14.02 1.24 8.52
CA ILE A 162 14.18 -0.18 8.82
C ILE A 162 15.56 -0.45 9.41
N ASP A 163 16.62 -0.08 8.71
CA ASP A 163 18.01 -0.44 9.05
C ASP A 163 18.48 0.23 10.35
N SER A 164 17.94 1.40 10.69
CA SER A 164 18.23 2.07 11.97
C SER A 164 17.42 1.52 13.15
N GLY A 165 16.50 0.58 12.93
CA GLY A 165 15.62 0.01 13.96
C GLY A 165 14.42 0.89 14.33
N LYS A 166 14.34 2.13 13.84
CA LYS A 166 13.22 3.07 14.14
C LYS A 166 11.86 2.48 13.79
N ALA A 167 11.75 1.75 12.69
CA ALA A 167 10.50 1.09 12.29
C ALA A 167 10.07 0.00 13.30
N ALA A 168 11.03 -0.79 13.79
CA ALA A 168 10.79 -1.80 14.82
C ALA A 168 10.36 -1.16 16.16
N GLU A 169 11.00 -0.05 16.55
CA GLU A 169 10.63 0.71 17.75
C GLU A 169 9.20 1.25 17.68
N VAL A 170 8.76 1.74 16.51
CA VAL A 170 7.38 2.19 16.30
C VAL A 170 6.38 1.05 16.50
N LEU A 171 6.68 -0.14 15.98
CA LEU A 171 5.84 -1.33 16.20
C LEU A 171 5.79 -1.70 17.68
N ALA A 172 6.94 -1.73 18.37
CA ALA A 172 7.00 -2.04 19.79
C ALA A 172 6.18 -1.05 20.63
N ARG A 173 6.27 0.25 20.32
CA ARG A 173 5.47 1.29 20.96
C ARG A 173 3.98 1.10 20.69
N LEU A 174 3.57 0.81 19.45
CA LEU A 174 2.18 0.54 19.12
C LEU A 174 1.61 -0.60 19.98
N VAL A 175 2.35 -1.72 20.07
CA VAL A 175 1.95 -2.89 20.88
C VAL A 175 1.81 -2.52 22.36
N ALA A 176 2.77 -1.78 22.91
CA ALA A 176 2.74 -1.35 24.30
C ALA A 176 1.52 -0.47 24.60
N GLU A 177 1.27 0.55 23.77
CA GLU A 177 0.14 1.48 23.95
C GLU A 177 -1.21 0.78 23.82
N THR A 178 -1.40 -0.09 22.82
CA THR A 178 -2.68 -0.78 22.63
C THR A 178 -3.00 -1.78 23.74
N ASN A 179 -1.96 -2.42 24.31
CA ASN A 179 -2.13 -3.35 25.42
C ASN A 179 -2.32 -2.63 26.77
N ALA A 180 -1.86 -1.39 26.90
CA ALA A 180 -2.06 -0.58 28.10
C ALA A 180 -3.48 0.01 28.20
N VAL A 181 -4.18 0.15 27.07
CA VAL A 181 -5.55 0.69 26.97
C VAL A 181 -6.61 -0.44 27.02
N SER A 182 -6.18 -1.70 27.10
CA SER A 182 -7.03 -2.89 27.27
C SER A 182 -7.21 -3.23 28.75
#